data_AF-A0A969XS25-F1
#
_entry.id   AF-A0A969XS25-F1
#
_cell.length_a   1.000
_cell.length_b   1.000
_cell.length_c   1.000
_cell.angle_alpha   90.00
_cell.angle_beta   90.00
_cell.angle_gamma   90.00
#
_symmetry.space_group_name_H-M   'P 1'
#
loop_
_entity.id
_entity.type
_entity.pdbx_description
1 polymer ?
#
loop_
_entity_poly.entity_id
_entity_poly.type
_entity_poly.pdbx_seq_one_letter_code
_entity_poly.pdbx_strand_id
1 'polypeptide(L)'
;MIIDQGRDPRLQLDDAEPFRIDSAEVTRDIERSTLTNIILDGDAFSLPVGARVTLWTGSNVVFVGKAVDEHHVLDLLSTETDDELTGDEVI
;
A
#
# COMPACT_ATOMS: atom_id res chain seq x y z
N MET A 1 11.34 4.33 1.87
CA MET A 1 10.82 5.52 2.58
C MET A 1 10.12 5.04 3.81
N ILE A 2 10.60 5.42 4.99
CA ILE A 2 10.02 5.01 6.26
C ILE A 2 8.92 6.00 6.65
N ILE A 3 7.77 5.47 7.08
CA ILE A 3 6.66 6.21 7.68
C ILE A 3 6.56 5.76 9.13
N ASP A 4 6.71 6.69 10.07
CA ASP A 4 6.68 6.44 11.51
C ASP A 4 5.63 7.33 12.21
N GLN A 5 5.47 7.14 13.52
CA GLN A 5 4.50 7.87 14.37
C GLN A 5 4.50 9.40 14.17
N GLY A 6 5.64 10.02 13.81
CA GLY A 6 5.71 11.46 13.51
C GLY A 6 4.86 11.89 12.31
N ARG A 7 4.41 10.95 11.48
CA ARG A 7 3.58 11.16 10.29
C ARG A 7 2.12 10.73 10.46
N ASP A 8 1.75 10.32 11.68
CA ASP A 8 0.44 9.77 12.02
C ASP A 8 -0.02 8.69 11.02
N PRO A 9 0.70 7.55 10.93
CA PRO A 9 0.39 6.52 9.96
C PRO A 9 -0.87 5.75 10.36
N ARG A 10 -1.76 5.57 9.39
CA ARG A 10 -2.94 4.72 9.55
C ARG A 10 -3.05 3.75 8.39
N LEU A 11 -3.39 2.50 8.69
CA LEU A 11 -3.62 1.45 7.73
C LEU A 11 -5.12 1.20 7.61
N GLN A 12 -5.59 1.04 6.38
CA GLN A 12 -6.95 0.62 6.09
C GLN A 12 -6.89 -0.67 5.26
N LEU A 13 -7.68 -1.65 5.66
CA LEU A 13 -7.85 -2.92 4.96
C LEU A 13 -9.24 -2.93 4.30
N ASP A 14 -9.28 -3.18 2.99
CA ASP A 14 -10.48 -3.16 2.16
C ASP A 14 -11.32 -1.88 2.35
N ASP A 15 -12.53 -2.03 2.90
CA ASP A 15 -13.47 -0.97 3.24
C ASP A 15 -13.67 -0.84 4.77
N ALA A 16 -12.76 -1.41 5.57
CA ALA A 16 -12.75 -1.23 7.01
C ALA A 16 -12.33 0.18 7.42
N GLU A 17 -12.56 0.53 8.68
CA GLU A 17 -12.08 1.80 9.24
C GLU A 17 -10.54 1.83 9.31
N PRO A 18 -9.89 2.96 8.96
CA PRO A 18 -8.46 3.11 9.13
C PRO A 18 -8.07 3.03 10.61
N PHE A 19 -7.06 2.24 10.93
CA PHE A 19 -6.49 2.10 12.27
C PHE A 19 -5.05 2.60 12.31
N ARG A 20 -4.62 3.14 13.46
CA ARG A 20 -3.25 3.61 13.64
C ARG A 20 -2.27 2.43 13.66
N ILE A 21 -1.13 2.60 13.00
CA ILE A 21 0.03 1.70 13.09
C ILE A 21 1.22 2.48 13.69
N ASP A 22 2.28 1.79 14.09
CA ASP A 22 3.49 2.44 14.59
C ASP A 22 4.38 2.91 13.45
N SER A 23 4.58 2.03 12.46
CA SER A 23 5.40 2.33 11.30
C SER A 23 5.11 1.41 10.13
N ALA A 24 5.53 1.86 8.95
CA ALA A 24 5.62 1.03 7.76
C ALA A 24 6.72 1.55 6.83
N GLU A 25 7.22 0.68 5.95
CA GLU A 25 8.23 1.04 4.96
C GLU A 25 7.66 0.93 3.53
N VAL A 26 7.72 2.04 2.80
CA VAL A 26 7.39 2.08 1.37
C VAL A 26 8.68 2.08 0.57
N THR A 27 8.97 0.99 -0.12
CA THR A 27 10.10 0.89 -1.04
C THR A 27 9.60 1.13 -2.47
N ARG A 28 10.28 2.02 -3.19
CA ARG A 28 9.96 2.36 -4.58
C ARG A 28 11.10 1.90 -5.46
N ASP A 29 10.81 0.95 -6.32
CA ASP A 29 11.69 0.52 -7.40
C ASP A 29 11.26 1.20 -8.70
N ILE A 30 12.07 1.08 -9.75
CA ILE A 30 11.83 1.75 -11.05
C ILE A 30 10.49 1.33 -11.66
N GLU A 31 10.07 0.09 -11.39
CA GLU A 31 8.89 -0.51 -12.02
C GLU A 31 7.68 -0.55 -11.08
N ARG A 32 7.87 -0.65 -9.76
CA ARG A 32 6.79 -0.85 -8.79
C ARG A 32 7.11 -0.27 -7.41
N SER A 33 6.07 0.00 -6.63
CA SER A 33 6.20 0.30 -5.20
C SER A 33 5.71 -0.87 -4.34
N THR A 34 6.41 -1.13 -3.24
CA THR A 34 6.08 -2.18 -2.27
C THR A 34 5.98 -1.59 -0.87
N LEU A 35 4.98 -2.02 -0.10
CA LEU A 35 4.84 -1.70 1.31
C LEU A 35 5.17 -2.93 2.15
N THR A 36 6.09 -2.77 3.10
CA THR A 36 6.61 -3.82 3.98
C THR A 36 6.80 -3.29 5.41
N ASN A 37 7.25 -4.16 6.31
CA ASN A 37 7.67 -3.81 7.67
C ASN A 37 6.60 -3.01 8.43
N ILE A 38 5.34 -3.45 8.32
CA ILE A 38 4.21 -2.84 9.00
C ILE A 38 4.25 -3.27 10.46
N ILE A 39 4.37 -2.31 11.37
CA ILE A 39 4.43 -2.54 12.82
C ILE A 39 3.18 -2.00 13.48
N LEU A 40 2.54 -2.82 14.31
CA LEU A 40 1.35 -2.49 15.10
C LEU A 40 1.56 -2.94 16.54
N ASP A 41 1.42 -2.01 17.48
CA ASP A 41 1.66 -2.21 18.92
C ASP A 41 3.08 -2.74 19.22
N GLY A 42 4.04 -2.40 18.35
CA GLY A 42 5.43 -2.90 18.43
C GLY A 42 5.69 -4.28 17.80
N ASP A 43 4.67 -4.97 17.31
CA ASP A 43 4.78 -6.28 16.66
C ASP A 43 4.59 -6.19 15.13
N ALA A 44 5.14 -7.15 14.40
CA ALA A 44 4.92 -7.24 12.96
C ALA A 44 3.45 -7.58 12.67
N PHE A 45 2.80 -6.76 11.85
CA PHE A 45 1.40 -6.94 11.49
C PHE A 45 1.27 -7.87 10.29
N SER A 46 0.52 -8.97 10.46
CA SER A 46 0.22 -9.91 9.37
C SER A 46 -1.01 -9.47 8.59
N LEU A 47 -0.82 -9.28 7.29
CA LEU A 47 -1.84 -8.87 6.35
C LEU A 47 -2.70 -10.05 5.89
N PRO A 48 -4.02 -9.85 5.73
CA PRO A 48 -4.84 -10.81 5.01
C PRO A 48 -4.46 -10.81 3.52
N VAL A 49 -3.94 -11.94 3.03
CA VAL A 49 -3.53 -12.10 1.64
C VAL A 49 -4.72 -11.83 0.71
N GLY A 50 -4.50 -10.97 -0.28
CA GLY A 50 -5.49 -10.54 -1.26
C GLY A 50 -6.30 -9.31 -0.88
N ALA A 51 -6.20 -8.82 0.37
CA ALA A 51 -6.90 -7.60 0.79
C ALA A 51 -6.32 -6.35 0.13
N ARG A 52 -7.19 -5.37 -0.12
CA ARG A 52 -6.74 -4.02 -0.51
C ARG A 52 -6.18 -3.33 0.72
N VAL A 53 -5.02 -2.70 0.59
CA VAL A 53 -4.35 -2.00 1.68
C VAL A 53 -4.15 -0.55 1.28
N THR A 54 -4.62 0.37 2.10
CA THR A 54 -4.39 1.82 1.94
C THR A 54 -3.59 2.34 3.12
N LEU A 55 -2.45 2.96 2.84
CA LEU A 55 -1.64 3.65 3.84
C LEU A 55 -1.92 5.15 3.80
N TRP A 56 -2.23 5.69 4.97
CA TRP A 56 -2.49 7.10 5.21
C TRP A 56 -1.39 7.71 6.06
N THR A 57 -1.08 8.99 5.82
CA THR A 57 -0.26 9.83 6.71
C THR A 57 -1.00 11.14 6.97
N GLY A 58 -1.41 11.38 8.21
CA GLY A 58 -2.28 12.50 8.52
C GLY A 58 -3.59 12.41 7.73
N SER A 59 -3.89 13.36 6.85
CA SER A 59 -5.11 13.33 6.01
C SER A 59 -4.88 12.82 4.57
N ASN A 60 -3.65 12.42 4.23
CA ASN A 60 -3.27 12.07 2.87
C ASN A 60 -3.11 10.57 2.69
N VAL A 61 -3.57 10.04 1.56
CA VAL A 61 -3.21 8.69 1.10
C VAL A 61 -1.81 8.76 0.47
N VAL A 62 -0.91 7.86 0.89
CA VAL A 62 0.47 7.82 0.39
C VAL A 62 0.81 6.52 -0.35
N PHE A 63 -0.01 5.48 -0.19
CA PHE A 63 0.15 4.19 -0.85
C PHE A 63 -1.19 3.46 -0.91
N VAL A 64 -1.48 2.82 -2.04
CA VAL A 64 -2.62 1.93 -2.24
C VAL A 64 -2.13 0.68 -2.93
N GLY A 65 -2.39 -0.49 -2.35
CA GLY A 65 -1.89 -1.75 -2.88
C GLY A 65 -2.76 -2.94 -2.54
N LYS A 66 -2.30 -4.12 -2.95
CA LYS A 66 -2.89 -5.41 -2.60
C LYS A 66 -1.88 -6.28 -1.87
N ALA A 67 -2.29 -6.86 -0.75
CA ALA A 67 -1.46 -7.81 -0.01
C ALA A 67 -1.25 -9.06 -0.87
N VAL A 68 0.00 -9.33 -1.25
CA VAL A 68 0.35 -10.53 -2.04
C VAL A 68 0.78 -11.69 -1.15
N ASP A 69 1.23 -11.36 0.07
CA ASP A 69 1.48 -12.27 1.17
C ASP A 69 1.23 -11.54 2.50
N GLU A 70 1.56 -12.21 3.60
CA GLU A 70 1.30 -11.74 4.96
C GLU A 70 2.11 -10.49 5.36
N HIS A 71 3.18 -10.15 4.63
CA HIS A 71 4.07 -9.03 4.99
C HIS A 71 4.36 -8.06 3.84
N HIS A 72 3.95 -8.38 2.62
CA HIS A 72 4.17 -7.52 1.46
C HIS A 72 2.86 -7.12 0.78
N VAL A 73 2.79 -5.82 0.47
CA VAL A 73 1.73 -5.25 -0.35
C VAL A 73 2.36 -4.67 -1.60
N LEU A 74 1.84 -5.09 -2.76
CA LEU A 74 2.24 -4.49 -4.04
C LEU A 74 1.28 -3.37 -4.40
N ASP A 75 1.84 -2.25 -4.82
CA ASP A 75 1.09 -1.10 -5.30
C ASP A 75 0.14 -1.47 -6.46
N LEU A 76 -1.07 -0.90 -6.40
CA LEU A 76 -2.12 -1.08 -7.40
C LEU A 76 -2.04 -0.01 -8.51
N LEU A 77 -1.46 1.15 -8.23
CA LEU A 77 -1.31 2.22 -9.25
C LEU A 77 -0.34 1.81 -10.36
N SER A 78 0.64 0.93 -10.08
CA SER A 78 1.51 0.27 -11.06
C SER A 78 0.82 -0.88 -11.82
N THR A 79 -0.40 -1.30 -11.44
CA THR A 79 -1.20 -2.26 -12.20
C THR A 79 -2.29 -1.61 -13.06
N GLU A 80 -2.54 -0.31 -12.90
CA GLU A 80 -3.49 0.43 -13.76
C GLU A 80 -2.82 1.06 -14.98
N THR A 81 -1.49 0.93 -15.15
CA THR A 81 -0.77 1.43 -16.33
C THR A 81 -0.61 0.39 -17.45
N ASP A 82 -1.03 -0.87 -17.26
CA ASP A 82 -0.89 -1.95 -18.26
C ASP A 82 -2.24 -2.54 -18.69
N ASP A 83 -3.32 -1.76 -18.66
CA ASP A 83 -4.62 -2.17 -19.23
C ASP A 83 -5.32 -0.98 -19.93
N GLU A 84 -4.59 -0.14 -20.68
CA GLU A 84 -5.19 0.78 -21.67
C GLU A 84 -4.25 1.04 -22.87
N LEU A 85 -3.82 -0.01 -23.57
CA LEU A 85 -3.33 0.10 -24.96
C LEU A 85 -3.88 -1.05 -25.85
N THR A 86 -5.19 -1.26 -25.80
CA THR A 86 -5.92 -1.88 -26.93
C THR A 86 -6.96 -0.89 -27.47
N GLY A 87 -6.49 0.31 -27.79
CA GLY A 87 -7.25 1.33 -28.51
C GLY A 87 -6.81 1.38 -29.97
N ASP A 88 -7.56 0.70 -30.82
CA ASP A 88 -7.52 0.75 -32.28
C ASP A 88 -7.61 2.20 -32.81
N GLU A 89 -6.54 2.72 -33.41
CA GLU A 89 -6.66 3.80 -34.40
C GLU A 89 -6.09 3.31 -35.73
N VAL A 90 -7.00 2.85 -36.59
CA VAL A 90 -6.81 2.82 -38.03
C VAL A 90 -6.98 4.25 -38.54
N ILE A 91 -5.91 4.86 -39.04
CA ILE A 91 -5.96 6.05 -39.91
C ILE A 91 -5.39 5.69 -41.28
#